data_AF-A0A9W7DCN3-F1
#
_entry.id   AF-A0A9W7DCN3-F1
#
_cell.length_a   1.000
_cell.length_b   1.000
_cell.length_c   1.000
_cell.angle_alpha   90.00
_cell.angle_beta   90.00
_cell.angle_gamma   90.00
#
_symmetry.space_group_name_H-M   'P 1'
#
loop_
_entity.id
_entity.type
_entity.pdbx_description
1 polymer ?
#
loop_
_entity_poly.entity_id
_entity_poly.type
_entity_poly.pdbx_seq_one_letter_code
_entity_poly.pdbx_strand_id
1 'polypeptide(L)'
;MDRDVPAIPGTLVTDEVSAYLKMRVSQILRTRLNTFPGSQPVSFTREHLTNNLMNRDYLVCEKSDGLRLLLFVLINQDTGEEGTFLINRENEYFMVPGFHFPRSSSNFDSSHNGAILDGELVWSKNPATGVREMRFLIFDCLAMDMESVMNKSLFKRLYHAQHDFHKPFMDLRRNFPDATFPFKIDFKNMTQPFKISKIFKEMKHLTYVSDGLVLTCCDTGYVPGTDPTLLKWKPAEENTIDLKLALTFPIYVDEELPKHDPNREYPNYDAKPEFKLFVWKGGDDPEMDDIEANIKKNGGEFKNSFKAYQEWNVLDVTDQEWDEMKKTGESFNGRIVEVRRNPDGKWRMLRFRDDKLNGNYVNVVLKVLKSIEDAVKKEELIAAEPEMKSRWEEREKRRHMRVPEKRKQEHGHHESVSSQNPHHHHHQPPPSSSSSSSHHPQTHQHQHQQQPRRHEDDDDDDIPKYTSSGQDKHTSPSSAPAHAPITTAAQDDDDDEYYESDGFEEMPTGGGRPNSPKYSELEADAKRRKL
;
A
#
# COMPACT_ATOMS: atom_id res chain seq x y z
N MET A 1 18.69 3.15 -8.90
CA MET A 1 18.22 4.17 -7.95
C MET A 1 18.07 3.46 -6.63
N ASP A 2 18.76 3.90 -5.59
CA ASP A 2 18.50 3.37 -4.25
C ASP A 2 17.03 3.56 -3.91
N ARG A 3 16.40 2.49 -3.38
CA ARG A 3 15.02 2.47 -2.89
C ARG A 3 14.94 3.25 -1.58
N ASP A 4 15.15 4.54 -1.71
CA ASP A 4 15.14 5.50 -0.61
C ASP A 4 13.70 5.95 -0.38
N VAL A 5 13.14 5.60 0.78
CA VAL A 5 11.76 5.91 1.16
C VAL A 5 11.78 7.18 2.01
N PRO A 6 10.90 8.18 1.76
CA PRO A 6 10.87 9.39 2.57
C PRO A 6 10.60 9.11 4.04
N ALA A 7 11.34 9.78 4.92
CA ALA A 7 10.96 9.88 6.33
C ALA A 7 9.69 10.73 6.46
N ILE A 8 8.88 10.46 7.49
CA ILE A 8 7.65 11.21 7.75
C ILE A 8 8.05 12.64 8.19
N PRO A 9 7.60 13.69 7.47
CA PRO A 9 7.97 15.08 7.76
C PRO A 9 7.11 15.66 8.89
N GLY A 10 7.13 15.03 10.05
CA GLY A 10 6.33 15.41 11.21
C GLY A 10 6.86 14.81 12.51
N THR A 11 6.38 15.33 13.63
CA THR A 11 6.75 14.85 14.96
C THR A 11 5.72 13.84 15.45
N LEU A 12 6.17 12.68 15.94
CA LEU A 12 5.31 11.70 16.61
C LEU A 12 4.59 12.39 17.78
N VAL A 13 3.27 12.26 17.83
CA VAL A 13 2.47 12.85 18.91
C VAL A 13 2.60 12.04 20.20
N THR A 14 2.33 12.67 21.35
CA THR A 14 2.32 11.98 22.65
C THR A 14 1.21 10.95 22.73
N ASP A 15 1.33 9.97 23.63
CA ASP A 15 0.34 8.90 23.80
C ASP A 15 -1.07 9.41 24.11
N GLU A 16 -1.17 10.48 24.89
CA GLU A 16 -2.44 11.15 25.25
C GLU A 16 -3.13 11.73 24.01
N VAL A 17 -2.36 12.46 23.19
CA VAL A 17 -2.86 13.04 21.92
C VAL A 17 -3.18 11.92 20.93
N SER A 18 -2.35 10.89 20.85
CA SER A 18 -2.57 9.70 20.00
C SER A 18 -3.88 9.01 20.35
N ALA A 19 -4.16 8.79 21.63
CA ALA A 19 -5.41 8.18 22.10
C ALA A 19 -6.64 9.03 21.71
N TYR A 20 -6.56 10.35 21.87
CA TYR A 20 -7.62 11.26 21.44
C TYR A 20 -7.85 11.20 19.93
N LEU A 21 -6.79 11.29 19.11
CA LEU A 21 -6.90 11.24 17.65
C LEU A 21 -7.45 9.90 17.15
N LYS A 22 -7.01 8.77 17.74
CA LYS A 22 -7.57 7.44 17.45
C LYS A 22 -9.07 7.36 17.77
N MET A 23 -9.50 7.97 18.88
CA MET A 23 -10.92 8.06 19.21
C MET A 23 -11.67 8.90 18.17
N ARG A 24 -11.14 10.06 17.75
CA ARG A 24 -11.78 10.92 16.74
C ARG A 24 -11.90 10.23 15.39
N VAL A 25 -10.83 9.60 14.90
CA VAL A 25 -10.83 8.84 13.65
C VAL A 25 -11.85 7.70 13.71
N SER A 26 -11.90 6.93 14.79
CA SER A 26 -12.87 5.83 14.94
C SER A 26 -14.31 6.32 15.01
N GLN A 27 -14.59 7.47 15.61
CA GLN A 27 -15.92 8.11 15.62
C GLN A 27 -16.34 8.60 14.23
N ILE A 28 -15.45 9.29 13.52
CA ILE A 28 -15.72 9.80 12.16
C ILE A 28 -15.99 8.64 11.21
N LEU A 29 -15.12 7.63 11.22
CA LEU A 29 -15.18 6.50 10.28
C LEU A 29 -16.14 5.39 10.72
N ARG A 30 -16.58 5.39 11.97
CA ARG A 30 -17.39 4.33 12.59
C ARG A 30 -16.68 2.97 12.56
N THR A 31 -15.38 2.99 12.84
CA THR A 31 -14.50 1.79 12.88
C THR A 31 -14.16 1.40 14.32
N ARG A 32 -13.50 0.25 14.49
CA ARG A 32 -13.02 -0.18 15.81
C ARG A 32 -11.88 0.73 16.27
N LEU A 33 -11.89 1.10 17.55
CA LEU A 33 -10.81 1.86 18.16
C LEU A 33 -9.48 1.09 18.04
N ASN A 34 -8.36 1.83 17.97
CA ASN A 34 -7.00 1.30 17.89
C ASN A 34 -6.68 0.44 16.66
N THR A 35 -7.56 0.41 15.65
CA THR A 35 -7.27 -0.25 14.36
C THR A 35 -6.90 0.78 13.30
N PHE A 36 -5.89 0.48 12.49
CA PHE A 36 -5.56 1.29 11.32
C PHE A 36 -6.70 1.19 10.30
N PRO A 37 -7.34 2.30 9.89
CA PRO A 37 -8.54 2.23 9.06
C PRO A 37 -8.25 2.09 7.56
N GLY A 38 -6.98 2.09 7.14
CA GLY A 38 -6.62 2.00 5.73
C GLY A 38 -6.82 0.59 5.13
N SER A 39 -7.16 0.54 3.85
CA SER A 39 -7.40 -0.67 3.07
C SER A 39 -6.09 -1.35 2.65
N GLN A 40 -6.02 -2.68 2.70
CA GLN A 40 -4.86 -3.46 2.30
C GLN A 40 -5.15 -4.22 1.00
N PRO A 41 -4.35 -4.01 -0.07
CA PRO A 41 -4.56 -4.67 -1.35
C PRO A 41 -4.13 -6.14 -1.34
N VAL A 42 -4.87 -6.99 -2.06
CA VAL A 42 -4.51 -8.38 -2.35
C VAL A 42 -3.73 -8.49 -3.67
N SER A 43 -2.89 -9.51 -3.80
CA SER A 43 -2.11 -9.72 -5.03
C SER A 43 -3.02 -10.06 -6.21
N PHE A 44 -2.78 -9.41 -7.35
CA PHE A 44 -3.49 -9.68 -8.59
C PHE A 44 -3.12 -11.06 -9.13
N THR A 45 -4.13 -11.82 -9.53
CA THR A 45 -3.99 -13.20 -10.05
C THR A 45 -4.77 -13.34 -11.35
N ARG A 46 -4.55 -14.45 -12.06
CA ARG A 46 -5.29 -14.81 -13.27
C ARG A 46 -6.80 -14.86 -13.08
N GLU A 47 -7.26 -15.26 -11.90
CA GLU A 47 -8.68 -15.24 -11.56
C GLU A 47 -9.24 -13.82 -11.56
N HIS A 48 -8.52 -12.85 -10.99
CA HIS A 48 -8.97 -11.46 -10.96
C HIS A 48 -9.09 -10.85 -12.38
N LEU A 49 -8.24 -11.25 -13.31
CA LEU A 49 -8.37 -10.82 -14.70
C LEU A 49 -9.73 -11.24 -15.28
N THR A 50 -10.11 -12.50 -15.09
CA THR A 50 -11.32 -13.09 -15.70
C THR A 50 -12.60 -12.80 -14.90
N ASN A 51 -12.55 -12.92 -13.59
CA ASN A 51 -13.71 -12.78 -12.70
C ASN A 51 -13.98 -11.33 -12.29
N ASN A 52 -12.95 -10.48 -12.16
CA ASN A 52 -13.11 -9.10 -11.71
C ASN A 52 -13.09 -8.10 -12.88
N LEU A 53 -11.96 -7.97 -13.59
CA LEU A 53 -11.80 -6.90 -14.59
C LEU A 53 -12.77 -7.02 -15.77
N MET A 54 -13.15 -8.25 -16.15
CA MET A 54 -14.15 -8.45 -17.21
C MET A 54 -15.59 -8.19 -16.76
N ASN A 55 -15.87 -8.21 -15.47
CA ASN A 55 -17.25 -8.19 -14.95
C ASN A 55 -17.60 -6.95 -14.10
N ARG A 56 -16.59 -6.22 -13.62
CA ARG A 56 -16.76 -5.04 -12.74
C ARG A 56 -15.99 -3.85 -13.28
N ASP A 57 -16.41 -2.67 -12.86
CA ASP A 57 -15.68 -1.45 -13.17
C ASP A 57 -14.54 -1.26 -12.18
N TYR A 58 -13.36 -0.98 -12.72
CA TYR A 58 -12.13 -0.71 -11.99
C TYR A 58 -11.52 0.60 -12.51
N LEU A 59 -10.82 1.31 -11.63
CA LEU A 59 -9.82 2.28 -12.04
C LEU A 59 -8.44 1.71 -11.74
N VAL A 60 -7.45 2.13 -12.53
CA VAL A 60 -6.06 1.70 -12.42
C VAL A 60 -5.13 2.91 -12.42
N CYS A 61 -4.11 2.83 -11.58
CA CYS A 61 -2.96 3.73 -11.57
C CYS A 61 -1.67 2.92 -11.39
N GLU A 62 -0.54 3.58 -11.58
CA GLU A 62 0.77 3.07 -11.21
C GLU A 62 0.86 2.80 -9.70
N LYS A 63 1.57 1.74 -9.32
CA LYS A 63 1.91 1.46 -7.93
C LYS A 63 3.20 2.20 -7.61
N SER A 64 3.11 3.30 -6.88
CA SER A 64 4.26 4.02 -6.33
C SER A 64 5.02 3.13 -5.35
N ASP A 65 6.30 3.44 -5.20
CA ASP A 65 7.19 2.87 -4.19
C ASP A 65 7.55 3.97 -3.17
N GLY A 66 6.66 4.18 -2.21
CA GLY A 66 6.81 5.17 -1.15
C GLY A 66 6.15 4.74 0.16
N LEU A 67 6.02 5.69 1.08
CA LEU A 67 5.45 5.46 2.40
C LEU A 67 3.94 5.73 2.38
N ARG A 68 3.12 4.69 2.54
CA ARG A 68 1.66 4.85 2.60
C ARG A 68 1.25 5.46 3.93
N LEU A 69 0.53 6.59 3.86
CA LEU A 69 0.05 7.34 5.01
C LEU A 69 -1.39 7.80 4.76
N LEU A 70 -2.18 7.89 5.83
CA LEU A 70 -3.42 8.66 5.79
C LEU A 70 -3.12 10.10 6.20
N LEU A 71 -3.69 11.07 5.49
CA LEU A 71 -3.67 12.48 5.87
C LEU A 71 -4.97 12.79 6.63
N PHE A 72 -4.85 13.28 7.86
CA PHE A 72 -5.97 13.62 8.73
C PHE A 72 -5.91 15.10 9.11
N VAL A 73 -6.99 15.84 8.83
CA VAL A 73 -7.14 17.25 9.19
C VAL A 73 -8.26 17.39 10.21
N LEU A 74 -7.97 18.05 11.33
CA LEU A 74 -8.91 18.24 12.44
C LEU A 74 -8.74 19.63 13.03
N ILE A 75 -9.85 20.31 13.33
CA ILE A 75 -9.80 21.57 14.08
C ILE A 75 -9.88 21.25 15.58
N ASN A 76 -8.94 21.79 16.35
CA ASN A 76 -9.00 21.74 17.80
C ASN A 76 -10.19 22.59 18.28
N GLN A 77 -11.11 21.99 19.04
CA GLN A 77 -12.32 22.67 19.49
C GLN A 77 -12.05 23.73 20.55
N ASP A 78 -10.96 23.60 21.31
CA ASP A 78 -10.60 24.50 22.40
C ASP A 78 -9.81 25.71 21.88
N THR A 79 -8.87 25.50 20.95
CA THR A 79 -8.01 26.57 20.43
C THR A 79 -8.48 27.14 19.09
N GLY A 80 -9.34 26.42 18.36
CA GLY A 80 -9.73 26.77 16.99
C GLY A 80 -8.64 26.53 15.94
N GLU A 81 -7.48 25.99 16.35
CA GLU A 81 -6.35 25.78 15.45
C GLU A 81 -6.54 24.53 14.58
N GLU A 82 -6.06 24.63 13.34
CA GLU A 82 -6.04 23.52 12.40
C GLU A 82 -4.84 22.60 12.68
N GLY A 83 -5.12 21.33 12.95
CA GLY A 83 -4.13 20.28 13.07
C GLY A 83 -4.09 19.41 11.82
N THR A 84 -2.90 19.22 11.25
CA THR A 84 -2.63 18.26 10.18
C THR A 84 -1.80 17.11 10.72
N PHE A 85 -2.25 15.88 10.46
CA PHE A 85 -1.63 14.67 10.94
C PHE A 85 -1.41 13.66 9.81
N LEU A 86 -0.29 12.95 9.84
CA LEU A 86 -0.04 11.78 9.01
C LEU A 86 -0.15 10.51 9.87
N ILE A 87 -0.83 9.49 9.36
CA ILE A 87 -1.08 8.22 10.06
C ILE A 87 -0.42 7.10 9.29
N ASN A 88 0.51 6.37 9.91
CA ASN A 88 1.17 5.20 9.30
C ASN A 88 0.37 3.90 9.53
N ARG A 89 0.86 2.78 8.97
CA ARG A 89 0.19 1.48 9.06
C ARG A 89 0.17 0.92 10.47
N GLU A 90 1.15 1.30 11.27
CA GLU A 90 1.29 0.99 12.70
C GLU A 90 0.30 1.79 13.57
N ASN A 91 -0.54 2.64 12.94
CA ASN A 91 -1.53 3.49 13.59
C ASN A 91 -0.89 4.51 14.55
N GLU A 92 0.31 4.99 14.20
CA GLU A 92 1.01 6.10 14.83
C GLU A 92 0.66 7.41 14.11
N TYR A 93 0.60 8.50 14.87
CA TYR A 93 0.15 9.80 14.40
C TYR A 93 1.30 10.80 14.47
N PHE A 94 1.57 11.47 13.37
CA PHE A 94 2.64 12.46 13.25
C PHE A 94 2.02 13.82 12.95
N MET A 95 2.26 14.81 13.81
CA MET A 95 1.82 16.18 13.58
C MET A 95 2.72 16.84 12.53
N VAL A 96 2.10 17.46 11.53
CA VAL A 96 2.79 18.17 10.46
C VAL A 96 2.36 19.64 10.46
N PRO A 97 3.22 20.56 10.95
CA PRO A 97 2.91 21.98 10.94
C PRO A 97 3.05 22.57 9.53
N GLY A 98 2.51 23.78 9.31
CA GLY A 98 2.72 24.54 8.07
C GLY A 98 1.78 24.18 6.92
N PHE A 99 0.72 23.41 7.19
CA PHE A 99 -0.40 23.24 6.26
C PHE A 99 -1.62 24.01 6.70
N HIS A 100 -2.38 24.46 5.70
CA HIS A 100 -3.71 25.01 5.84
C HIS A 100 -4.57 24.48 4.68
N PHE A 101 -5.68 23.81 5.00
CA PHE A 101 -6.56 23.15 4.03
C PHE A 101 -7.94 23.82 4.01
N PRO A 102 -8.16 24.78 3.09
CA PRO A 102 -9.41 25.52 3.02
C PRO A 102 -10.55 24.68 2.48
N ARG A 103 -11.78 24.90 2.97
CA ARG A 103 -12.99 24.19 2.53
C ARG A 103 -13.49 24.64 1.15
N SER A 104 -13.14 25.85 0.73
CA SER A 104 -13.63 26.44 -0.51
C SER A 104 -12.61 27.39 -1.12
N SER A 105 -12.53 27.40 -2.45
CA SER A 105 -11.75 28.39 -3.21
C SER A 105 -12.26 29.82 -3.05
N SER A 106 -13.49 30.01 -2.53
CA SER A 106 -14.09 31.33 -2.30
C SER A 106 -13.82 31.90 -0.92
N ASN A 107 -13.40 31.07 0.04
CA ASN A 107 -13.12 31.48 1.41
C ASN A 107 -11.98 30.63 1.96
N PHE A 108 -10.77 31.20 1.93
CA PHE A 108 -9.60 30.51 2.42
C PHE A 108 -9.57 30.43 3.95
N ASP A 109 -10.15 31.37 4.69
CA ASP A 109 -10.09 31.38 6.16
C ASP A 109 -10.80 30.17 6.82
N SER A 110 -11.69 29.48 6.09
CA SER A 110 -12.38 28.31 6.62
C SER A 110 -11.62 27.02 6.34
N SER A 111 -11.13 26.36 7.39
CA SER A 111 -10.44 25.06 7.29
C SER A 111 -11.39 23.86 7.30
N HIS A 112 -10.97 22.77 6.65
CA HIS A 112 -11.61 21.47 6.81
C HIS A 112 -11.54 20.98 8.26
N ASN A 113 -12.56 20.23 8.68
CA ASN A 113 -12.60 19.64 10.02
C ASN A 113 -13.07 18.19 9.95
N GLY A 114 -12.15 17.23 10.15
CA GLY A 114 -12.47 15.81 10.04
C GLY A 114 -12.35 15.26 8.62
N ALA A 115 -11.40 15.76 7.82
CA ALA A 115 -11.06 15.19 6.52
C ALA A 115 -10.01 14.08 6.68
N ILE A 116 -10.23 12.92 6.06
CA ILE A 116 -9.31 11.76 6.11
C ILE A 116 -9.10 11.27 4.68
N LEU A 117 -7.87 11.40 4.18
CA LEU A 117 -7.45 11.04 2.83
C LEU A 117 -6.42 9.92 2.86
N ASP A 118 -6.46 9.05 1.85
CA ASP A 118 -5.50 7.96 1.67
C ASP A 118 -4.53 8.32 0.55
N GLY A 119 -3.24 8.17 0.84
CA GLY A 119 -2.19 8.55 -0.08
C GLY A 119 -0.85 7.90 0.19
N GLU A 120 0.12 8.27 -0.62
CA GLU A 120 1.49 7.75 -0.55
C GLU A 120 2.50 8.88 -0.66
N LEU A 121 3.42 8.95 0.30
CA LEU A 121 4.52 9.91 0.33
C LEU A 121 5.71 9.35 -0.45
N VAL A 122 6.13 10.08 -1.49
CA VAL A 122 7.21 9.66 -2.40
C VAL A 122 8.29 10.73 -2.52
N TRP A 123 9.51 10.30 -2.82
CA TRP A 123 10.54 11.17 -3.37
C TRP A 123 10.29 11.39 -4.87
N SER A 124 10.11 12.64 -5.26
CA SER A 124 9.88 13.07 -6.64
C SER A 124 11.07 13.91 -7.10
N LYS A 125 11.68 13.58 -8.24
CA LYS A 125 12.74 14.36 -8.86
C LYS A 125 12.14 15.33 -9.88
N ASN A 126 12.31 16.63 -9.65
CA ASN A 126 11.90 17.63 -10.62
C ASN A 126 12.68 17.42 -11.93
N PRO A 127 12.01 17.25 -13.08
CA PRO A 127 12.68 16.97 -14.35
C PRO A 127 13.45 18.19 -14.90
N ALA A 128 13.06 19.41 -14.53
CA ALA A 128 13.71 20.63 -14.99
C ALA A 128 14.93 21.00 -14.13
N THR A 129 14.78 20.96 -12.80
CA THR A 129 15.85 21.38 -11.87
C THR A 129 16.69 20.22 -11.33
N GLY A 130 16.21 18.99 -11.45
CA GLY A 130 16.86 17.80 -10.88
C GLY A 130 16.72 17.66 -9.36
N VAL A 131 16.12 18.64 -8.67
CA VAL A 131 15.95 18.65 -7.22
C VAL A 131 14.98 17.55 -6.78
N ARG A 132 15.33 16.84 -5.70
CA ARG A 132 14.45 15.87 -5.04
C ARG A 132 13.53 16.59 -4.06
N GLU A 133 12.24 16.32 -4.15
CA GLU A 133 11.20 16.92 -3.31
C GLU A 133 10.24 15.84 -2.81
N MET A 134 9.69 16.03 -1.61
CA MET A 134 8.64 15.17 -1.08
C MET A 134 7.28 15.50 -1.70
N ARG A 135 6.54 14.46 -2.08
CA ARG A 135 5.20 14.59 -2.65
C ARG A 135 4.25 13.55 -2.06
N PHE A 136 3.11 13.99 -1.55
CA PHE A 136 2.02 13.14 -1.11
C PHE A 136 1.00 12.96 -2.23
N LEU A 137 0.88 11.73 -2.73
CA LEU A 137 -0.01 11.35 -3.83
C LEU A 137 -1.32 10.79 -3.27
N ILE A 138 -2.40 11.57 -3.34
CA ILE A 138 -3.73 11.16 -2.89
C ILE A 138 -4.35 10.22 -3.92
N PHE A 139 -4.95 9.13 -3.44
CA PHE A 139 -5.64 8.16 -4.29
C PHE A 139 -7.00 7.68 -3.76
N ASP A 140 -7.40 8.01 -2.53
CA ASP A 140 -8.76 7.78 -2.03
C ASP A 140 -9.13 8.76 -0.89
N CYS A 141 -10.39 8.78 -0.48
CA CYS A 141 -10.92 9.59 0.63
C CYS A 141 -11.85 8.75 1.49
N LEU A 142 -11.60 8.75 2.80
CA LEU A 142 -12.37 7.99 3.79
C LEU A 142 -13.43 8.87 4.45
N ALA A 143 -13.11 10.14 4.71
CA ALA A 143 -14.02 11.11 5.29
C ALA A 143 -13.78 12.53 4.76
N MET A 144 -14.83 13.33 4.73
CA MET A 144 -14.78 14.75 4.43
C MET A 144 -15.66 15.48 5.43
N ASP A 145 -15.10 16.47 6.13
CA ASP A 145 -15.85 17.33 7.06
C ASP A 145 -16.71 16.59 8.10
N MET A 146 -16.09 15.69 8.88
CA MET A 146 -16.71 14.83 9.90
C MET A 146 -17.67 13.76 9.34
N GLU A 147 -17.94 13.72 8.04
CA GLU A 147 -18.78 12.71 7.40
C GLU A 147 -17.91 11.60 6.79
N SER A 148 -18.13 10.35 7.22
CA SER A 148 -17.56 9.18 6.54
C SER A 148 -18.17 9.04 5.14
N VAL A 149 -17.29 8.93 4.15
CA VAL A 149 -17.65 8.68 2.75
C VAL A 149 -17.28 7.27 2.28
N MET A 150 -16.83 6.40 3.21
CA MET A 150 -16.41 5.03 2.91
C MET A 150 -17.51 4.19 2.26
N ASN A 151 -18.79 4.44 2.57
CA ASN A 151 -19.91 3.74 1.94
C ASN A 151 -20.22 4.20 0.50
N LYS A 152 -19.59 5.29 0.03
CA LYS A 152 -19.78 5.82 -1.33
C LYS A 152 -18.89 5.06 -2.32
N SER A 153 -19.31 5.00 -3.59
CA SER A 153 -18.50 4.47 -4.70
C SER A 153 -17.18 5.22 -4.86
N LEU A 154 -16.16 4.58 -5.44
CA LEU A 154 -14.84 5.19 -5.68
C LEU A 154 -14.92 6.58 -6.33
N PHE A 155 -15.74 6.75 -7.37
CA PHE A 155 -15.91 8.04 -8.05
C PHE A 155 -16.36 9.18 -7.14
N LYS A 156 -17.22 8.90 -6.15
CA LYS A 156 -17.70 9.89 -5.19
C LYS A 156 -16.62 10.21 -4.14
N ARG A 157 -15.85 9.21 -3.71
CA ARG A 157 -14.72 9.42 -2.79
C ARG A 157 -13.62 10.24 -3.45
N LEU A 158 -13.26 9.89 -4.69
CA LEU A 158 -12.32 10.67 -5.50
C LEU A 158 -12.82 12.09 -5.77
N TYR A 159 -14.12 12.28 -5.99
CA TYR A 159 -14.70 13.63 -6.10
C TYR A 159 -14.46 14.46 -4.83
N HIS A 160 -14.74 13.92 -3.64
CA HIS A 160 -14.47 14.64 -2.39
C HIS A 160 -12.98 14.97 -2.24
N ALA A 161 -12.10 14.01 -2.52
CA ALA A 161 -10.66 14.22 -2.47
C ALA A 161 -10.19 15.33 -3.44
N GLN A 162 -10.64 15.28 -4.71
CA GLN A 162 -10.19 16.18 -5.77
C GLN A 162 -10.84 17.56 -5.70
N HIS A 163 -12.18 17.59 -5.65
CA HIS A 163 -12.95 18.81 -5.78
C HIS A 163 -13.09 19.55 -4.45
N ASP A 164 -13.38 18.83 -3.38
CA ASP A 164 -13.70 19.47 -2.10
C ASP A 164 -12.43 19.78 -1.29
N PHE A 165 -11.36 18.97 -1.43
CA PHE A 165 -10.12 19.17 -0.68
C PHE A 165 -8.96 19.74 -1.53
N HIS A 166 -8.59 19.05 -2.62
CA HIS A 166 -7.39 19.41 -3.38
C HIS A 166 -7.50 20.73 -4.14
N LYS A 167 -8.63 20.93 -4.82
CA LYS A 167 -8.85 22.12 -5.62
C LYS A 167 -8.77 23.40 -4.78
N PRO A 168 -9.47 23.54 -3.63
CA PRO A 168 -9.31 24.71 -2.75
C PRO A 168 -7.87 24.92 -2.28
N PHE A 169 -7.16 23.84 -1.90
CA PHE A 169 -5.76 23.93 -1.50
C PHE A 169 -4.86 24.42 -2.64
N MET A 170 -5.06 23.93 -3.87
CA MET A 170 -4.31 24.38 -5.04
C MET A 170 -4.63 25.83 -5.40
N ASP A 171 -5.88 26.27 -5.24
CA ASP A 171 -6.28 27.65 -5.47
C ASP A 171 -5.67 28.59 -4.41
N LEU A 172 -5.60 28.17 -3.14
CA LEU A 172 -4.84 28.88 -2.10
C LEU A 172 -3.38 29.06 -2.52
N ARG A 173 -2.71 27.98 -2.93
CA ARG A 173 -1.30 28.03 -3.36
C ARG A 173 -1.04 28.92 -4.56
N ARG A 174 -2.01 29.04 -5.48
CA ARG A 174 -1.91 29.96 -6.62
C ARG A 174 -2.03 31.42 -6.19
N ASN A 175 -2.89 31.70 -5.21
CA ASN A 175 -3.08 33.06 -4.68
C ASN A 175 -1.97 33.50 -3.72
N PHE A 176 -1.27 32.55 -3.10
CA PHE A 176 -0.18 32.80 -2.16
C PHE A 176 1.07 31.98 -2.54
N PRO A 177 1.77 32.34 -3.64
CA PRO A 177 2.87 31.55 -4.19
C PRO A 177 4.10 31.46 -3.27
N ASP A 178 4.32 32.46 -2.40
CA ASP A 178 5.45 32.52 -1.47
C ASP A 178 5.31 31.59 -0.25
N ALA A 179 4.13 30.99 -0.05
CA ALA A 179 3.89 30.08 1.04
C ALA A 179 4.67 28.77 0.87
N THR A 180 5.51 28.44 1.84
CA THR A 180 6.26 27.18 1.89
C THR A 180 5.46 26.10 2.60
N PHE A 181 5.42 24.90 2.02
CA PHE A 181 4.74 23.74 2.60
C PHE A 181 5.76 22.61 2.83
N PRO A 182 5.56 21.78 3.89
CA PRO A 182 6.47 20.65 4.19
C PRO A 182 6.66 19.67 3.03
N PHE A 183 5.62 19.47 2.21
CA PHE A 183 5.67 18.65 1.00
C PHE A 183 4.61 19.08 -0.01
N LYS A 184 4.77 18.67 -1.27
CA LYS A 184 3.78 18.93 -2.33
C LYS A 184 2.65 17.89 -2.26
N ILE A 185 1.44 18.27 -2.65
CA ILE A 185 0.27 17.38 -2.66
C ILE A 185 -0.29 17.30 -4.07
N ASP A 186 -0.40 16.09 -4.59
CA ASP A 186 -0.94 15.80 -5.92
C ASP A 186 -1.91 14.61 -5.88
N PHE A 187 -2.61 14.41 -7.00
CA PHE A 187 -3.51 13.28 -7.20
C PHE A 187 -2.86 12.25 -8.09
N LYS A 188 -3.02 10.97 -7.71
CA LYS A 188 -2.74 9.89 -8.64
C LYS A 188 -3.63 9.96 -9.85
N ASN A 189 -3.03 9.71 -11.00
CA ASN A 189 -3.74 9.62 -12.25
C ASN A 189 -4.45 8.26 -12.37
N MET A 190 -5.73 8.24 -12.00
CA MET A 190 -6.59 7.06 -12.11
C MET A 190 -7.25 7.02 -13.49
N THR A 191 -7.10 5.90 -14.20
CA THR A 191 -7.72 5.71 -15.54
C THR A 191 -8.39 4.34 -15.67
N GLN A 192 -9.12 4.10 -16.76
CA GLN A 192 -9.77 2.81 -16.99
C GLN A 192 -8.75 1.69 -17.31
N PRO A 193 -9.04 0.42 -16.96
CA PRO A 193 -8.11 -0.71 -17.13
C PRO A 193 -7.74 -1.01 -18.58
N PHE A 194 -8.56 -0.63 -19.56
CA PHE A 194 -8.21 -0.75 -20.98
C PHE A 194 -7.23 0.34 -21.49
N LYS A 195 -6.59 1.07 -20.57
CA LYS A 195 -5.52 2.05 -20.84
C LYS A 195 -4.21 1.71 -20.11
N ILE A 196 -4.09 0.50 -19.56
CA ILE A 196 -2.88 -0.01 -18.89
C ILE A 196 -1.61 0.13 -19.76
N SER A 197 -1.70 -0.13 -21.06
CA SER A 197 -0.60 0.03 -22.01
C SER A 197 -0.10 1.47 -22.09
N LYS A 198 -0.97 2.46 -21.86
CA LYS A 198 -0.60 3.88 -21.73
C LYS A 198 0.12 4.13 -20.41
N ILE A 199 -0.39 3.60 -19.29
CA ILE A 199 0.24 3.72 -17.97
C ILE A 199 1.67 3.16 -18.03
N PHE A 200 1.88 1.97 -18.59
CA PHE A 200 3.23 1.39 -18.71
C PHE A 200 4.20 2.22 -19.55
N LYS A 201 3.71 3.02 -20.51
CA LYS A 201 4.55 3.95 -21.26
C LYS A 201 4.87 5.19 -20.42
N GLU A 202 3.88 5.74 -19.73
CA GLU A 202 4.01 6.91 -18.87
C GLU A 202 4.88 6.64 -17.63
N MET A 203 4.85 5.42 -17.09
CA MET A 203 5.66 4.99 -15.94
C MET A 203 7.16 5.24 -16.13
N LYS A 204 7.66 5.21 -17.37
CA LYS A 204 9.07 5.48 -17.70
C LYS A 204 9.47 6.95 -17.53
N HIS A 205 8.49 7.84 -17.48
CA HIS A 205 8.66 9.29 -17.42
C HIS A 205 8.17 9.88 -16.09
N LEU A 206 7.79 9.02 -15.13
CA LEU A 206 7.42 9.47 -13.79
C LEU A 206 8.62 10.09 -13.09
N THR A 207 8.32 11.10 -12.28
CA THR A 207 9.32 11.77 -11.43
C THR A 207 9.63 10.98 -10.17
N TYR A 208 8.92 9.88 -9.90
CA TYR A 208 9.05 9.02 -8.73
C TYR A 208 9.11 7.55 -9.15
N VAL A 209 9.55 6.69 -8.23
CA VAL A 209 9.69 5.25 -8.48
C VAL A 209 8.32 4.57 -8.44
N SER A 210 8.10 3.64 -9.38
CA SER A 210 6.90 2.81 -9.44
C SER A 210 7.26 1.37 -9.83
N ASP A 211 6.64 0.39 -9.16
CA ASP A 211 6.98 -1.04 -9.25
C ASP A 211 5.82 -1.93 -9.73
N GLY A 212 4.70 -1.35 -10.20
CA GLY A 212 3.53 -2.13 -10.58
C GLY A 212 2.30 -1.28 -10.87
N LEU A 213 1.12 -1.88 -10.67
CA LEU A 213 -0.19 -1.23 -10.81
C LEU A 213 -1.05 -1.46 -9.56
N VAL A 214 -1.94 -0.52 -9.27
CA VAL A 214 -3.02 -0.68 -8.30
C VAL A 214 -4.34 -0.56 -9.03
N LEU A 215 -5.22 -1.55 -8.85
CA LEU A 215 -6.55 -1.57 -9.43
C LEU A 215 -7.59 -1.48 -8.31
N THR A 216 -8.38 -0.41 -8.35
CA THR A 216 -9.37 -0.09 -7.34
C THR A 216 -10.77 -0.28 -7.91
N CYS A 217 -11.57 -1.13 -7.27
CA CYS A 217 -12.95 -1.40 -7.67
C CYS A 217 -13.80 -0.13 -7.55
N CYS A 218 -14.58 0.18 -8.58
CA CYS A 218 -15.40 1.39 -8.62
C CYS A 218 -16.70 1.27 -7.82
N ASP A 219 -17.23 0.05 -7.75
CA ASP A 219 -18.60 -0.21 -7.30
C ASP A 219 -18.67 -0.51 -5.79
N THR A 220 -17.54 -0.83 -5.15
CA THR A 220 -17.47 -1.16 -3.72
C THR A 220 -17.20 0.09 -2.87
N GLY A 221 -17.76 0.08 -1.66
CA GLY A 221 -17.33 1.00 -0.60
C GLY A 221 -15.88 0.73 -0.19
N TYR A 222 -15.25 1.71 0.45
CA TYR A 222 -13.93 1.56 1.05
C TYR A 222 -14.00 0.56 2.21
N VAL A 223 -13.08 -0.41 2.23
CA VAL A 223 -13.03 -1.46 3.24
C VAL A 223 -11.78 -1.27 4.11
N PRO A 224 -11.92 -0.99 5.41
CA PRO A 224 -10.81 -1.03 6.36
C PRO A 224 -10.20 -2.43 6.47
N GLY A 225 -8.88 -2.55 6.49
CA GLY A 225 -8.19 -3.85 6.50
C GLY A 225 -8.13 -4.48 5.09
N THR A 226 -8.05 -5.81 5.02
CA THR A 226 -7.89 -6.52 3.74
C THR A 226 -9.12 -6.36 2.85
N ASP A 227 -8.93 -5.77 1.67
CA ASP A 227 -9.99 -5.58 0.67
C ASP A 227 -9.75 -6.55 -0.51
N PRO A 228 -10.59 -7.59 -0.69
CA PRO A 228 -10.44 -8.55 -1.79
C PRO A 228 -10.72 -7.94 -3.16
N THR A 229 -11.28 -6.72 -3.21
CA THR A 229 -11.55 -5.99 -4.45
C THR A 229 -10.46 -4.97 -4.80
N LEU A 230 -9.56 -4.65 -3.88
CA LEU A 230 -8.41 -3.77 -4.11
C LEU A 230 -7.19 -4.62 -4.50
N LEU A 231 -6.71 -4.47 -5.72
CA LEU A 231 -5.73 -5.38 -6.30
C LEU A 231 -4.39 -4.67 -6.52
N LYS A 232 -3.29 -5.33 -6.14
CA LYS A 232 -1.93 -4.91 -6.50
C LYS A 232 -1.36 -5.88 -7.53
N TRP A 233 -0.98 -5.36 -8.70
CA TRP A 233 -0.25 -6.12 -9.70
C TRP A 233 1.21 -5.71 -9.67
N LYS A 234 2.11 -6.69 -9.69
CA LYS A 234 3.55 -6.50 -9.90
C LYS A 234 4.00 -7.45 -11.00
N PRO A 235 5.03 -7.08 -11.79
CA PRO A 235 5.68 -8.04 -12.68
C PRO A 235 6.12 -9.27 -11.88
N ALA A 236 5.93 -10.46 -12.43
CA ALA A 236 6.24 -11.71 -11.72
C ALA A 236 7.73 -11.78 -11.35
N GLU A 237 8.57 -11.22 -12.23
CA GLU A 237 10.01 -11.07 -12.09
C GLU A 237 10.44 -10.09 -10.98
N GLU A 238 9.54 -9.27 -10.45
CA GLU A 238 9.80 -8.36 -9.32
C GLU A 238 9.45 -9.01 -7.96
N ASN A 239 8.89 -10.23 -7.95
CA ASN A 239 8.70 -10.97 -6.71
C ASN A 239 10.03 -11.56 -6.23
N THR A 240 10.40 -11.21 -5.00
CA THR A 240 11.64 -11.63 -4.38
C THR A 240 11.38 -12.52 -3.17
N ILE A 241 12.36 -13.37 -2.87
CA ILE A 241 12.37 -14.26 -1.70
C ILE A 241 13.75 -14.15 -1.07
N ASP A 242 13.82 -14.05 0.25
CA ASP A 242 15.09 -14.10 0.97
C ASP A 242 15.40 -15.56 1.34
N LEU A 243 16.57 -16.08 0.96
CA LEU A 243 16.98 -17.46 1.20
C LEU A 243 18.41 -17.50 1.74
N LYS A 244 18.79 -18.59 2.40
CA LYS A 244 20.16 -18.79 2.88
C LYS A 244 21.02 -19.40 1.77
N LEU A 245 22.17 -18.79 1.49
CA LEU A 245 23.11 -19.26 0.46
C LEU A 245 24.04 -20.32 1.06
N ALA A 246 24.29 -21.41 0.33
CA ALA A 246 25.34 -22.37 0.65
C ALA A 246 26.25 -22.58 -0.56
N LEU A 247 27.56 -22.54 -0.35
CA LEU A 247 28.55 -22.80 -1.40
C LEU A 247 29.02 -24.24 -1.30
N THR A 248 28.89 -25.00 -2.39
CA THR A 248 29.41 -26.37 -2.51
C THR A 248 30.54 -26.38 -3.52
N PHE A 249 31.79 -26.39 -3.04
CA PHE A 249 32.97 -26.43 -3.90
C PHE A 249 33.21 -27.84 -4.45
N PRO A 250 33.65 -27.99 -5.71
CA PRO A 250 34.02 -29.28 -6.25
C PRO A 250 35.24 -29.83 -5.50
N ILE A 251 35.28 -31.14 -5.31
CA ILE A 251 36.40 -31.83 -4.65
C ILE A 251 37.55 -31.99 -5.65
N TYR A 252 38.73 -31.51 -5.28
CA TYR A 252 39.99 -31.84 -5.93
C TYR A 252 40.52 -33.15 -5.35
N VAL A 253 41.08 -33.97 -6.22
CA VAL A 253 41.67 -35.26 -5.87
C VAL A 253 43.16 -35.19 -6.18
N ASP A 254 43.99 -35.25 -5.15
CA ASP A 254 45.45 -35.30 -5.31
C ASP A 254 45.88 -36.70 -5.74
N GLU A 255 46.33 -36.84 -6.99
CA GLU A 255 46.78 -38.12 -7.54
C GLU A 255 48.16 -38.54 -7.04
N GLU A 256 48.93 -37.64 -6.42
CA GLU A 256 50.24 -37.93 -5.85
C GLU A 256 50.11 -38.62 -4.48
N LEU A 257 48.98 -38.45 -3.79
CA LEU A 257 48.71 -39.08 -2.51
C LEU A 257 48.14 -40.50 -2.66
N PRO A 258 48.51 -41.44 -1.76
CA PRO A 258 47.93 -42.78 -1.75
C PRO A 258 46.40 -42.75 -1.64
N LYS A 259 45.71 -43.71 -2.26
CA LYS A 259 44.23 -43.80 -2.25
C LYS A 259 43.58 -43.83 -0.87
N HIS A 260 44.33 -44.17 0.17
CA HIS A 260 43.85 -44.25 1.56
C HIS A 260 44.21 -43.02 2.41
N ASP A 261 44.90 -42.03 1.83
CA ASP A 261 45.25 -40.81 2.56
C ASP A 261 43.98 -39.97 2.81
N PRO A 262 43.66 -39.61 4.06
CA PRO A 262 42.48 -38.82 4.39
C PRO A 262 42.51 -37.40 3.80
N ASN A 263 43.68 -36.88 3.41
CA ASN A 263 43.84 -35.56 2.81
C ASN A 263 43.90 -35.62 1.28
N ARG A 264 43.69 -36.79 0.67
CA ARG A 264 43.67 -36.97 -0.78
C ARG A 264 42.58 -36.17 -1.48
N GLU A 265 41.46 -35.98 -0.79
CA GLU A 265 40.27 -35.31 -1.32
C GLU A 265 40.02 -34.03 -0.51
N TYR A 266 40.07 -32.87 -1.16
CA TYR A 266 39.83 -31.58 -0.51
C TYR A 266 39.05 -30.62 -1.42
N PRO A 267 38.31 -29.65 -0.86
CA PRO A 267 37.57 -28.68 -1.66
C PRO A 267 38.49 -27.80 -2.51
N ASN A 268 38.19 -27.67 -3.80
CA ASN A 268 38.85 -26.76 -4.71
C ASN A 268 38.22 -25.36 -4.62
N TYR A 269 38.81 -24.48 -3.82
CA TYR A 269 38.32 -23.10 -3.63
C TYR A 269 38.58 -22.18 -4.84
N ASP A 270 39.49 -22.55 -5.74
CA ASP A 270 39.77 -21.79 -6.97
C ASP A 270 38.72 -22.05 -8.06
N ALA A 271 38.07 -23.22 -8.00
CA ALA A 271 36.97 -23.58 -8.88
C ALA A 271 35.66 -22.91 -8.44
N LYS A 272 34.81 -22.62 -9.42
CA LYS A 272 33.47 -22.09 -9.18
C LYS A 272 32.62 -23.11 -8.41
N PRO A 273 32.06 -22.77 -7.23
CA PRO A 273 31.18 -23.67 -6.50
C PRO A 273 29.78 -23.75 -7.13
N GLU A 274 29.02 -24.75 -6.72
CA GLU A 274 27.56 -24.72 -6.86
C GLU A 274 26.96 -23.84 -5.75
N PHE A 275 26.05 -22.95 -6.12
CA PHE A 275 25.41 -21.99 -5.22
C PHE A 275 24.03 -22.50 -4.85
N LYS A 276 23.91 -23.19 -3.71
CA LYS A 276 22.65 -23.78 -3.25
C LYS A 276 21.85 -22.79 -2.42
N LEU A 277 20.53 -22.81 -2.58
CA LEU A 277 19.58 -21.98 -1.87
C LEU A 277 18.81 -22.83 -0.87
N PHE A 278 18.77 -22.36 0.37
CA PHE A 278 18.15 -23.03 1.50
C PHE A 278 16.98 -22.22 2.05
N VAL A 279 15.87 -22.90 2.32
CA VAL A 279 14.67 -22.30 2.92
C VAL A 279 14.61 -22.59 4.41
N TRP A 280 14.20 -21.60 5.20
CA TRP A 280 14.08 -21.76 6.64
C TRP A 280 12.82 -22.54 7.03
N LYS A 281 12.96 -23.54 7.90
CA LYS A 281 11.88 -24.42 8.37
C LYS A 281 11.36 -24.09 9.76
N GLY A 282 11.85 -23.03 10.38
CA GLY A 282 11.50 -22.68 11.75
C GLY A 282 12.36 -23.43 12.78
N GLY A 283 12.23 -23.01 14.04
CA GLY A 283 13.01 -23.52 15.16
C GLY A 283 14.31 -22.75 15.41
N ASP A 284 14.87 -22.96 16.59
CA ASP A 284 16.13 -22.34 17.01
C ASP A 284 17.30 -22.98 16.27
N ASP A 285 18.14 -22.15 15.68
CA ASP A 285 19.41 -22.56 15.13
C ASP A 285 20.49 -22.20 16.17
N PRO A 286 21.26 -23.16 16.72
CA PRO A 286 22.20 -22.92 17.82
C PRO A 286 23.37 -21.98 17.46
N GLU A 287 23.50 -21.60 16.18
CA GLU A 287 24.50 -20.66 15.67
C GLU A 287 23.86 -19.33 15.18
N MET A 288 22.58 -19.06 15.47
CA MET A 288 21.85 -17.79 15.17
C MET A 288 22.12 -16.65 16.16
N ASP A 289 23.28 -16.66 16.80
CA ASP A 289 23.72 -15.47 17.51
C ASP A 289 23.98 -14.35 16.49
N ASP A 290 23.93 -13.07 16.90
CA ASP A 290 24.40 -11.98 16.04
C ASP A 290 25.84 -12.26 15.56
N ILE A 291 26.24 -11.69 14.42
CA ILE A 291 27.50 -12.04 13.75
C ILE A 291 28.70 -11.92 14.72
N GLU A 292 28.72 -10.86 15.55
CA GLU A 292 29.81 -10.64 16.52
C GLU A 292 29.79 -11.69 17.64
N ALA A 293 28.61 -12.00 18.18
CA ALA A 293 28.45 -13.04 19.19
C ALA A 293 28.80 -14.44 18.66
N ASN A 294 28.42 -14.77 17.42
CA ASN A 294 28.77 -16.04 16.78
C ASN A 294 30.29 -16.18 16.63
N ILE A 295 30.96 -15.17 16.06
CA ILE A 295 32.43 -15.15 15.89
C ILE A 295 33.13 -15.32 17.24
N LYS A 296 32.69 -14.58 18.26
CA LYS A 296 33.28 -14.63 19.60
C LYS A 296 33.14 -16.01 20.25
N LYS A 297 31.97 -16.64 20.09
CA LYS A 297 31.67 -17.98 20.63
C LYS A 297 32.47 -19.07 19.94
N ASN A 298 32.74 -18.90 18.65
CA ASN A 298 33.41 -19.88 17.80
C ASN A 298 34.91 -19.60 17.61
N GLY A 299 35.56 -18.98 18.61
CA GLY A 299 37.02 -18.84 18.64
C GLY A 299 37.60 -17.85 17.63
N GLY A 300 36.80 -16.89 17.17
CA GLY A 300 37.19 -15.90 16.16
C GLY A 300 36.78 -16.24 14.73
N GLU A 301 36.09 -17.37 14.53
CA GLU A 301 35.58 -17.79 13.21
C GLU A 301 34.05 -17.78 13.21
N PHE A 302 33.44 -17.30 12.12
CA PHE A 302 31.99 -17.39 11.97
C PHE A 302 31.59 -18.82 11.59
N LYS A 303 30.66 -19.41 12.34
CA LYS A 303 30.18 -20.77 12.09
C LYS A 303 28.74 -20.77 11.64
N ASN A 304 28.51 -21.37 10.48
CA ASN A 304 27.19 -21.54 9.91
C ASN A 304 26.55 -22.85 10.33
N SER A 305 25.23 -22.81 10.51
CA SER A 305 24.40 -24.01 10.62
C SER A 305 23.28 -23.98 9.57
N PHE A 306 22.97 -25.16 9.05
CA PHE A 306 21.86 -25.40 8.11
C PHE A 306 20.83 -26.35 8.70
N LYS A 307 20.89 -26.64 10.02
CA LYS A 307 20.04 -27.63 10.67
C LYS A 307 18.55 -27.26 10.62
N ALA A 308 18.24 -25.97 10.77
CA ALA A 308 16.88 -25.43 10.66
C ALA A 308 16.49 -25.09 9.21
N TYR A 309 17.27 -25.52 8.22
CA TYR A 309 17.10 -25.20 6.82
C TYR A 309 16.93 -26.46 5.98
N GLN A 310 16.20 -26.32 4.87
CA GLN A 310 16.09 -27.37 3.85
C GLN A 310 16.66 -26.85 2.53
N GLU A 311 17.50 -27.66 1.88
CA GLU A 311 17.95 -27.38 0.51
C GLU A 311 16.72 -27.28 -0.40
N TRP A 312 16.67 -26.25 -1.23
CA TRP A 312 15.49 -25.92 -2.01
C TRP A 312 15.75 -25.77 -3.51
N ASN A 313 16.76 -25.00 -3.91
CA ASN A 313 17.06 -24.76 -5.32
C ASN A 313 18.52 -24.33 -5.52
N VAL A 314 18.91 -24.05 -6.76
CA VAL A 314 20.24 -23.56 -7.13
C VAL A 314 20.13 -22.12 -7.64
N LEU A 315 21.06 -21.29 -7.21
CA LEU A 315 21.26 -19.93 -7.67
C LEU A 315 22.09 -19.95 -8.96
N ASP A 316 21.59 -19.33 -10.01
CA ASP A 316 22.31 -19.15 -11.27
C ASP A 316 23.27 -17.96 -11.13
N VAL A 317 24.55 -18.26 -11.03
CA VAL A 317 25.64 -17.28 -10.96
C VAL A 317 26.51 -17.45 -12.20
N THR A 318 26.78 -16.36 -12.93
CA THR A 318 27.67 -16.38 -14.11
C THR A 318 29.14 -16.39 -13.68
N ASP A 319 30.05 -16.76 -14.58
CA ASP A 319 31.48 -16.76 -14.27
C ASP A 319 31.99 -15.35 -13.98
N GLN A 320 31.47 -14.34 -14.69
CA GLN A 320 31.78 -12.94 -14.43
C GLN A 320 31.32 -12.50 -13.02
N GLU A 321 30.08 -12.81 -12.64
CA GLU A 321 29.58 -12.49 -11.29
C GLU A 321 30.41 -13.20 -10.22
N TRP A 322 30.80 -14.45 -10.45
CA TRP A 322 31.67 -15.17 -9.53
C TRP A 322 33.06 -14.52 -9.42
N ASP A 323 33.65 -14.08 -10.51
CA ASP A 323 34.93 -13.36 -10.51
C ASP A 323 34.83 -12.00 -9.80
N GLU A 324 33.70 -11.31 -9.90
CA GLU A 324 33.43 -10.08 -9.16
C GLU A 324 33.25 -10.36 -7.66
N MET A 325 32.50 -11.40 -7.30
CA MET A 325 32.33 -11.84 -5.92
C MET A 325 33.68 -12.20 -5.27
N LYS A 326 34.56 -12.95 -5.96
CA LYS A 326 35.90 -13.29 -5.42
C LYS A 326 36.75 -12.06 -5.08
N LYS A 327 36.59 -10.95 -5.81
CA LYS A 327 37.38 -9.73 -5.58
C LYS A 327 37.05 -9.02 -4.27
N THR A 328 35.90 -9.29 -3.65
CA THR A 328 35.54 -8.65 -2.38
C THR A 328 36.34 -9.22 -1.20
N GLY A 329 36.85 -10.46 -1.32
CA GLY A 329 37.52 -11.16 -0.23
C GLY A 329 36.58 -11.57 0.91
N GLU A 330 35.26 -11.44 0.74
CA GLU A 330 34.26 -11.79 1.75
C GLU A 330 33.86 -13.27 1.66
N SER A 331 33.47 -13.84 2.81
CA SER A 331 32.81 -15.14 2.83
C SER A 331 31.31 -14.97 2.55
N PHE A 332 30.79 -15.71 1.56
CA PHE A 332 29.36 -15.67 1.21
C PHE A 332 28.56 -16.84 1.75
N ASN A 333 29.25 -17.90 2.18
CA ASN A 333 28.60 -19.12 2.63
C ASN A 333 27.76 -18.82 3.90
N GLY A 334 26.49 -19.19 3.86
CA GLY A 334 25.53 -18.99 4.94
C GLY A 334 24.89 -17.61 5.04
N ARG A 335 25.24 -16.64 4.18
CA ARG A 335 24.58 -15.33 4.15
C ARG A 335 23.15 -15.43 3.62
N ILE A 336 22.30 -14.50 4.05
CA ILE A 336 20.96 -14.35 3.49
C ILE A 336 21.05 -13.53 2.20
N VAL A 337 20.43 -14.04 1.14
CA VAL A 337 20.38 -13.41 -0.17
C VAL A 337 18.93 -13.19 -0.58
N GLU A 338 18.63 -11.99 -1.08
CA GLU A 338 17.37 -11.70 -1.76
C GLU A 338 17.51 -12.19 -3.20
N VAL A 339 16.64 -13.11 -3.61
CA VAL A 339 16.65 -13.71 -4.94
C VAL A 339 15.33 -13.46 -5.67
N ARG A 340 15.39 -13.45 -7.00
CA ARG A 340 14.21 -13.40 -7.88
C ARG A 340 14.30 -14.44 -8.98
N ARG A 341 13.16 -14.82 -9.53
CA ARG A 341 13.09 -15.69 -10.70
C ARG A 341 13.13 -14.83 -11.98
N ASN A 342 14.10 -15.09 -12.85
CA ASN A 342 14.19 -14.42 -14.15
C ASN A 342 13.17 -15.03 -15.15
N PRO A 343 12.96 -14.39 -16.33
CA PRO A 343 12.05 -14.91 -17.35
C PRO A 343 12.39 -16.32 -17.87
N ASP A 344 13.67 -16.72 -17.83
CA ASP A 344 14.13 -18.07 -18.21
C ASP A 344 13.86 -19.12 -17.12
N GLY A 345 13.27 -18.70 -15.99
CA GLY A 345 12.88 -19.56 -14.88
C GLY A 345 13.99 -19.85 -13.88
N LYS A 346 15.17 -19.25 -14.03
CA LYS A 346 16.33 -19.38 -13.13
C LYS A 346 16.28 -18.39 -11.96
N TRP A 347 16.84 -18.76 -10.83
CA TRP A 347 16.98 -17.88 -9.66
C TRP A 347 18.24 -17.05 -9.74
N ARG A 348 18.10 -15.73 -9.62
CA ARG A 348 19.21 -14.76 -9.67
C ARG A 348 19.24 -13.95 -8.39
N MET A 349 20.45 -13.64 -7.92
CA MET A 349 20.66 -12.82 -6.73
C MET A 349 20.38 -11.35 -7.07
N LEU A 350 19.71 -10.66 -6.15
CA LEU A 350 19.56 -9.20 -6.20
C LEU A 350 20.58 -8.53 -5.29
N ARG A 351 20.65 -8.98 -4.02
CA ARG A 351 21.56 -8.44 -3.01
C ARG A 351 21.70 -9.38 -1.81
N PHE A 352 22.72 -9.12 -1.00
CA PHE A 352 22.79 -9.65 0.35
C PHE A 352 21.81 -8.93 1.29
N ARG A 353 21.31 -9.66 2.28
CA ARG A 353 20.38 -9.19 3.30
C ARG A 353 21.00 -9.35 4.68
N ASP A 354 22.08 -8.60 4.92
CA ASP A 354 22.80 -8.63 6.20
C ASP A 354 21.95 -8.04 7.34
N ASP A 355 20.84 -7.36 7.02
CA ASP A 355 19.80 -6.94 7.95
C ASP A 355 18.96 -8.10 8.52
N LYS A 356 19.11 -9.32 7.96
CA LYS A 356 18.32 -10.49 8.34
C LYS A 356 19.17 -11.61 8.91
N LEU A 357 18.74 -12.11 10.06
CA LEU A 357 19.27 -13.35 10.64
C LEU A 357 18.87 -14.58 9.80
N ASN A 358 17.62 -14.59 9.31
CA ASN A 358 17.03 -15.76 8.65
C ASN A 358 16.52 -15.42 7.25
N GLY A 359 16.52 -16.42 6.38
CA GLY A 359 15.70 -16.41 5.17
C GLY A 359 14.21 -16.46 5.49
N ASN A 360 13.37 -16.33 4.47
CA ASN A 360 11.93 -16.44 4.64
C ASN A 360 11.53 -17.86 5.08
N TYR A 361 10.53 -17.93 5.98
CA TYR A 361 9.93 -19.19 6.40
C TYR A 361 9.28 -19.91 5.21
N VAL A 362 9.34 -21.24 5.19
CA VAL A 362 8.85 -22.06 4.06
C VAL A 362 7.44 -21.73 3.59
N ASN A 363 6.51 -21.43 4.49
CA ASN A 363 5.14 -21.08 4.09
C ASN A 363 5.07 -19.73 3.36
N VAL A 364 5.94 -18.78 3.70
CA VAL A 364 6.09 -17.52 2.98
C VAL A 364 6.63 -17.77 1.58
N VAL A 365 7.68 -18.60 1.46
CA VAL A 365 8.25 -19.01 0.16
C VAL A 365 7.18 -19.65 -0.73
N LEU A 366 6.41 -20.61 -0.20
CA LEU A 366 5.33 -21.27 -0.95
C LEU A 366 4.24 -20.29 -1.39
N LYS A 367 3.86 -19.32 -0.55
CA LYS A 367 2.90 -18.26 -0.92
C LYS A 367 3.44 -17.37 -2.04
N VAL A 368 4.72 -17.00 -2.00
CA VAL A 368 5.34 -16.20 -3.07
C VAL A 368 5.43 -17.01 -4.37
N LEU A 369 5.79 -18.29 -4.32
CA LEU A 369 5.82 -19.15 -5.49
C LEU A 369 4.45 -19.29 -6.15
N LYS A 370 3.41 -19.52 -5.33
CA LYS A 370 2.03 -19.51 -5.82
C LYS A 370 1.67 -18.18 -6.47
N SER A 371 2.08 -17.06 -5.88
CA SER A 371 1.88 -15.73 -6.48
C SER A 371 2.63 -15.53 -7.80
N ILE A 372 3.79 -16.18 -7.99
CA ILE A 372 4.55 -16.15 -9.26
C ILE A 372 3.86 -17.02 -10.32
N GLU A 373 3.33 -18.18 -9.92
CA GLU A 373 2.60 -19.09 -10.82
C GLU A 373 1.26 -18.51 -11.27
N ASP A 374 0.51 -17.93 -10.34
CA ASP A 374 -0.78 -17.28 -10.59
C ASP A 374 -0.64 -15.88 -11.21
N ALA A 375 0.59 -15.38 -11.37
CA ALA A 375 0.87 -14.06 -11.90
C ALA A 375 0.39 -13.93 -13.34
N VAL A 376 -0.18 -12.77 -13.64
CA VAL A 376 -0.49 -12.36 -15.01
C VAL A 376 0.68 -11.53 -15.52
N LYS A 377 1.25 -11.87 -16.68
CA LYS A 377 2.34 -11.09 -17.25
C LYS A 377 1.84 -9.74 -17.78
N LYS A 378 2.76 -8.80 -17.94
CA LYS A 378 2.49 -7.48 -18.50
C LYS A 378 1.82 -7.58 -19.88
N GLU A 379 2.33 -8.46 -20.73
CA GLU A 379 1.86 -8.67 -22.09
C GLU A 379 0.44 -9.24 -22.10
N GLU A 380 0.12 -10.12 -21.15
CA GLU A 380 -1.22 -10.69 -20.99
C GLU A 380 -2.24 -9.62 -20.57
N LEU A 381 -1.87 -8.72 -19.64
CA LEU A 381 -2.72 -7.58 -19.26
C LEU A 381 -2.99 -6.66 -20.45
N ILE A 382 -1.97 -6.34 -21.24
CA ILE A 382 -2.12 -5.48 -22.43
C ILE A 382 -2.98 -6.18 -23.49
N ALA A 383 -2.78 -7.47 -23.72
CA ALA A 383 -3.57 -8.24 -24.68
C ALA A 383 -5.07 -8.30 -24.31
N ALA A 384 -5.39 -8.19 -23.02
CA ALA A 384 -6.77 -8.20 -22.52
C ALA A 384 -7.50 -6.85 -22.64
N GLU A 385 -6.81 -5.73 -22.94
CA GLU A 385 -7.43 -4.38 -23.02
C GLU A 385 -8.65 -4.31 -23.97
N PRO A 386 -8.63 -4.89 -25.19
CA PRO A 386 -9.77 -4.82 -26.10
C PRO A 386 -11.03 -5.48 -25.53
N GLU A 387 -10.87 -6.64 -24.87
CA GLU A 387 -11.99 -7.32 -24.22
C GLU A 387 -12.50 -6.50 -23.02
N MET A 388 -11.60 -6.02 -22.16
CA MET A 388 -11.98 -5.14 -21.03
C MET A 388 -12.80 -3.95 -21.50
N LYS A 389 -12.39 -3.28 -22.59
CA LYS A 389 -13.11 -2.16 -23.18
C LYS A 389 -14.50 -2.56 -23.66
N SER A 390 -14.60 -3.64 -24.43
CA SER A 390 -15.89 -4.14 -24.93
C SER A 390 -16.86 -4.47 -23.79
N ARG A 391 -16.37 -5.16 -22.74
CA ARG A 391 -17.17 -5.50 -21.55
C ARG A 391 -17.61 -4.26 -20.78
N TRP A 392 -16.73 -3.28 -20.63
CA TRP A 392 -17.07 -1.99 -20.00
C TRP A 392 -18.18 -1.27 -20.75
N GLU A 393 -18.04 -1.12 -22.06
CA GLU A 393 -19.03 -0.46 -22.92
C GLU A 393 -20.38 -1.20 -22.90
N GLU A 394 -20.35 -2.53 -22.86
CA GLU A 394 -21.56 -3.34 -22.70
C GLU A 394 -22.26 -3.07 -21.37
N ARG A 395 -21.52 -3.03 -20.25
CA ARG A 395 -22.07 -2.70 -18.92
C ARG A 395 -22.66 -1.29 -18.90
N GLU A 396 -21.95 -0.32 -19.47
CA GLU A 396 -22.44 1.06 -19.56
C GLU A 396 -23.74 1.14 -20.37
N LYS A 397 -23.82 0.50 -21.54
CA LYS A 397 -25.07 0.42 -22.33
C LYS A 397 -26.21 -0.19 -21.53
N ARG A 398 -25.96 -1.31 -20.82
CA ARG A 398 -26.97 -1.97 -19.97
C ARG A 398 -27.46 -1.05 -18.84
N ARG A 399 -26.58 -0.27 -18.22
CA ARG A 399 -26.97 0.73 -17.21
C ARG A 399 -27.86 1.82 -17.81
N HIS A 400 -27.47 2.37 -18.95
CA HIS A 400 -28.26 3.40 -19.64
C HIS A 400 -29.65 2.89 -20.07
N MET A 401 -29.78 1.61 -20.47
CA MET A 401 -31.08 1.02 -20.82
C MET A 401 -32.00 0.76 -19.61
N ARG A 402 -31.44 0.55 -18.40
CA ARG A 402 -32.22 0.30 -17.17
C ARG A 402 -32.78 1.57 -16.54
N VAL A 403 -32.16 2.74 -16.75
CA VAL A 403 -32.61 4.02 -16.20
C VAL A 403 -34.01 4.43 -16.72
N PRO A 404 -34.35 4.29 -18.03
CA PRO A 404 -35.69 4.52 -18.55
C PRO A 404 -36.77 3.60 -17.96
N GLU A 405 -36.42 2.35 -17.64
CA GLU A 405 -37.38 1.32 -17.21
C GLU A 405 -37.82 1.53 -15.75
N LYS A 406 -36.91 1.94 -14.87
CA LYS A 406 -37.25 2.39 -13.50
C LYS A 406 -38.16 3.63 -13.50
N ARG A 407 -37.89 4.61 -14.37
CA ARG A 407 -38.73 5.82 -14.48
C ARG A 407 -40.16 5.50 -14.95
N LYS A 408 -40.34 4.50 -15.81
CA LYS A 408 -41.67 4.04 -16.26
C LYS A 408 -42.44 3.28 -15.17
N GLN A 409 -41.77 2.48 -14.35
CA GLN A 409 -42.43 1.77 -13.23
C GLN A 409 -42.82 2.71 -12.08
N GLU A 410 -42.03 3.74 -11.79
CA GLU A 410 -42.38 4.75 -10.77
C GLU A 410 -43.56 5.65 -11.19
N HIS A 411 -43.73 5.94 -12.50
CA HIS A 411 -44.89 6.67 -13.00
C HIS A 411 -46.16 5.81 -13.09
N GLY A 412 -46.04 4.47 -13.17
CA GLY A 412 -47.19 3.56 -13.24
C GLY A 412 -47.88 3.30 -11.89
N HIS A 413 -47.22 3.57 -10.76
CA HIS A 413 -47.79 3.37 -9.42
C HIS A 413 -48.50 4.60 -8.84
N HIS A 414 -48.46 5.76 -9.51
CA HIS A 414 -49.11 6.99 -9.05
C HIS A 414 -50.47 7.29 -9.70
N GLU A 415 -50.92 6.51 -10.70
CA GLU A 415 -52.16 6.78 -11.44
C GLU A 415 -53.39 5.94 -11.04
N SER A 416 -53.37 5.21 -9.92
CA SER A 416 -54.54 4.43 -9.49
C SER A 416 -54.89 4.54 -8.00
N VAL A 417 -55.00 5.76 -7.47
CA VAL A 417 -55.85 6.00 -6.28
C VAL A 417 -56.48 7.39 -6.39
N SER A 418 -57.64 7.48 -7.04
CA SER A 418 -58.54 8.60 -6.82
C SER A 418 -59.99 8.13 -6.71
N SER A 419 -60.61 8.57 -5.61
CA SER A 419 -62.05 8.65 -5.36
C SER A 419 -62.77 7.37 -4.94
N GLN A 420 -62.91 7.19 -3.62
CA GLN A 420 -64.24 7.15 -3.00
C GLN A 420 -64.13 7.44 -1.50
N ASN A 421 -64.74 8.56 -1.09
CA ASN A 421 -65.05 8.88 0.30
C ASN A 421 -66.46 8.29 0.59
N PRO A 422 -66.73 7.74 1.78
CA PRO A 422 -67.59 8.54 2.68
C PRO A 422 -67.37 8.37 4.19
N HIS A 423 -67.55 9.50 4.88
CA HIS A 423 -68.19 9.72 6.20
C HIS A 423 -67.65 9.09 7.50
N HIS A 424 -67.53 9.99 8.48
CA HIS A 424 -67.22 9.83 9.90
C HIS A 424 -68.00 8.75 10.66
N HIS A 425 -67.34 8.12 11.64
CA HIS A 425 -67.83 8.08 13.03
C HIS A 425 -66.69 7.85 14.04
N HIS A 426 -66.71 8.65 15.12
CA HIS A 426 -65.96 8.47 16.36
C HIS A 426 -66.32 7.14 17.04
N HIS A 427 -65.33 6.40 17.56
CA HIS A 427 -65.44 5.69 18.85
C HIS A 427 -64.05 5.33 19.42
N GLN A 428 -63.99 5.41 20.76
CA GLN A 428 -62.86 5.17 21.67
C GLN A 428 -62.35 3.71 21.69
N PRO A 429 -61.14 3.44 22.21
CA PRO A 429 -60.65 2.08 22.39
C PRO A 429 -61.05 1.48 23.75
N PRO A 430 -61.33 0.18 23.84
CA PRO A 430 -61.31 -0.55 25.10
C PRO A 430 -60.08 -1.49 25.21
N PRO A 431 -59.82 -2.03 26.43
CA PRO A 431 -58.46 -2.19 26.92
C PRO A 431 -57.96 -3.64 26.99
N SER A 432 -56.69 -3.76 27.40
CA SER A 432 -55.97 -4.97 27.79
C SER A 432 -56.68 -5.81 28.84
N SER A 433 -56.62 -7.15 28.69
CA SER A 433 -56.66 -8.07 29.82
C SER A 433 -55.77 -9.29 29.60
N SER A 434 -55.01 -9.58 30.65
CA SER A 434 -54.18 -10.75 30.89
C SER A 434 -55.02 -11.99 31.21
N SER A 435 -54.59 -13.17 30.77
CA SER A 435 -54.67 -14.38 31.60
C SER A 435 -53.76 -15.51 31.11
N SER A 436 -53.05 -16.07 32.08
CA SER A 436 -52.30 -17.30 32.11
C SER A 436 -53.18 -18.55 31.97
N SER A 437 -52.69 -19.62 31.33
CA SER A 437 -52.58 -20.95 31.97
C SER A 437 -51.98 -22.03 31.04
N SER A 438 -51.14 -22.82 31.70
CA SER A 438 -50.41 -24.05 31.39
C SER A 438 -51.24 -25.26 30.91
N HIS A 439 -50.67 -26.14 30.07
CA HIS A 439 -50.37 -27.58 30.33
C HIS A 439 -49.94 -28.35 29.05
N HIS A 440 -48.64 -28.67 28.94
CA HIS A 440 -47.99 -30.01 28.83
C HIS A 440 -48.52 -31.14 27.89
N PRO A 441 -47.74 -32.24 27.64
CA PRO A 441 -47.00 -32.46 26.40
C PRO A 441 -47.35 -33.78 25.67
N GLN A 442 -46.88 -33.96 24.42
CA GLN A 442 -46.72 -35.30 23.85
C GLN A 442 -45.42 -35.46 23.05
N THR A 443 -44.68 -36.46 23.49
CA THR A 443 -43.49 -37.10 22.94
C THR A 443 -43.80 -37.96 21.73
N HIS A 444 -42.90 -38.02 20.73
CA HIS A 444 -42.51 -39.28 20.09
C HIS A 444 -41.05 -39.23 19.62
N GLN A 445 -40.39 -40.37 19.83
CA GLN A 445 -38.95 -40.64 19.75
C GLN A 445 -38.49 -41.14 18.37
N HIS A 446 -37.15 -41.21 18.26
CA HIS A 446 -36.27 -41.98 17.35
C HIS A 446 -35.66 -41.16 16.21
N GLN A 447 -34.36 -41.21 15.91
CA GLN A 447 -33.30 -42.16 16.29
C GLN A 447 -31.90 -41.54 16.07
N HIS A 448 -30.90 -42.09 16.75
CA HIS A 448 -29.49 -41.75 16.68
C HIS A 448 -28.86 -41.81 15.28
N GLN A 449 -27.98 -40.85 14.98
CA GLN A 449 -26.64 -41.15 14.43
C GLN A 449 -25.64 -40.08 14.92
N GLN A 450 -24.60 -40.57 15.61
CA GLN A 450 -23.44 -39.80 16.06
C GLN A 450 -22.46 -39.65 14.89
N GLN A 451 -21.88 -38.46 14.71
CA GLN A 451 -20.51 -38.22 14.24
C GLN A 451 -20.15 -36.72 14.43
N PRO A 452 -18.85 -36.35 14.47
CA PRO A 452 -18.27 -35.62 15.59
C PRO A 452 -18.18 -34.11 15.38
N ARG A 453 -18.03 -33.41 16.51
CA ARG A 453 -17.71 -31.98 16.61
C ARG A 453 -16.49 -31.67 15.74
N ARG A 454 -16.65 -30.77 14.77
CA ARG A 454 -15.52 -30.07 14.15
C ARG A 454 -15.09 -28.99 15.12
N HIS A 455 -13.80 -29.00 15.44
CA HIS A 455 -13.09 -27.91 16.08
C HIS A 455 -13.29 -26.65 15.24
N GLU A 456 -13.71 -25.58 15.92
CA GLU A 456 -13.63 -24.22 15.40
C GLU A 456 -12.15 -23.83 15.50
N ASP A 457 -11.46 -23.82 14.36
CA ASP A 457 -10.14 -23.22 14.23
C ASP A 457 -10.35 -21.70 14.09
N ASP A 458 -10.18 -21.00 15.21
CA ASP A 458 -9.96 -19.56 15.28
C ASP A 458 -8.56 -19.26 14.71
N ASP A 459 -8.49 -18.78 13.47
CA ASP A 459 -7.23 -18.28 12.87
C ASP A 459 -7.02 -16.81 13.30
N ASP A 460 -6.32 -16.65 14.42
CA ASP A 460 -5.72 -15.39 14.86
C ASP A 460 -4.54 -15.00 13.93
N ASP A 461 -4.64 -13.82 13.32
CA ASP A 461 -3.51 -13.15 12.65
C ASP A 461 -2.50 -12.66 13.71
N ASP A 462 -1.50 -13.49 13.98
CA ASP A 462 -0.39 -13.19 14.88
C ASP A 462 0.50 -12.07 14.28
N ILE A 463 0.34 -10.86 14.82
CA ILE A 463 1.23 -9.71 14.62
C ILE A 463 2.46 -9.93 15.50
N PRO A 464 3.69 -10.03 14.96
CA PRO A 464 4.88 -10.14 15.80
C PRO A 464 5.09 -8.86 16.60
N LYS A 465 4.85 -8.93 17.92
CA LYS A 465 5.22 -7.89 18.89
C LYS A 465 6.73 -7.96 19.12
N TYR A 466 7.46 -6.91 18.75
CA TYR A 466 8.83 -6.74 19.21
C TYR A 466 8.81 -6.30 20.68
N THR A 467 9.38 -7.12 21.56
CA THR A 467 9.61 -6.79 22.97
C THR A 467 10.91 -6.02 23.10
N SER A 468 10.84 -4.74 23.48
CA SER A 468 11.97 -4.01 24.06
C SER A 468 11.89 -4.15 25.58
N SER A 469 12.64 -5.09 26.15
CA SER A 469 12.92 -5.13 27.59
C SER A 469 14.20 -4.35 27.86
N GLY A 470 14.06 -3.18 28.52
CA GLY A 470 15.18 -2.36 28.98
C GLY A 470 15.80 -2.87 30.28
N GLN A 471 16.91 -2.24 30.67
CA GLN A 471 17.29 -2.09 32.07
C GLN A 471 18.21 -0.90 32.29
N ASP A 472 17.76 0.00 33.16
CA ASP A 472 18.44 1.15 33.72
C ASP A 472 19.70 0.79 34.50
N LYS A 473 20.75 1.61 34.39
CA LYS A 473 21.63 1.93 35.53
C LYS A 473 22.05 3.40 35.51
N HIS A 474 21.72 4.06 36.62
CA HIS A 474 22.15 5.38 37.06
C HIS A 474 23.65 5.66 36.92
N THR A 475 23.99 6.86 36.43
CA THR A 475 25.00 7.78 37.01
C THR A 475 24.84 9.19 36.42
N SER A 476 24.86 10.22 37.28
CA SER A 476 25.00 11.66 36.95
C SER A 476 26.25 12.19 37.66
N PRO A 477 26.70 13.45 37.46
CA PRO A 477 26.88 14.22 36.21
C PRO A 477 28.32 14.78 36.10
N SER A 478 28.76 15.25 34.92
CA SER A 478 29.91 16.17 34.84
C SER A 478 29.97 16.99 33.56
N SER A 479 30.00 18.31 33.76
CA SER A 479 30.71 19.36 33.00
C SER A 479 30.45 19.55 31.50
N ALA A 480 29.79 20.68 31.19
CA ALA A 480 29.98 21.47 29.98
C ALA A 480 31.47 21.85 29.76
N PRO A 481 31.84 22.24 28.53
CA PRO A 481 31.92 23.70 28.31
C PRO A 481 31.34 24.15 26.97
N ALA A 482 30.90 25.42 27.00
CA ALA A 482 30.47 26.22 25.87
C ALA A 482 31.66 26.61 24.97
N HIS A 483 31.43 26.69 23.66
CA HIS A 483 32.12 27.62 22.78
C HIS A 483 31.17 28.18 21.71
N ALA A 484 31.42 29.45 21.39
CA ALA A 484 30.56 30.46 20.81
C ALA A 484 30.49 30.42 19.25
N PRO A 485 29.69 31.30 18.61
CA PRO A 485 29.19 31.13 17.25
C PRO A 485 30.18 31.66 16.19
N ILE A 486 30.16 31.03 15.01
CA ILE A 486 30.82 31.57 13.81
C ILE A 486 29.75 32.24 12.96
N THR A 487 29.80 33.56 12.95
CA THR A 487 29.21 34.44 11.95
C THR A 487 30.00 34.32 10.66
N THR A 488 29.32 34.03 9.54
CA THR A 488 29.78 34.47 8.22
C THR A 488 28.58 35.02 7.48
N ALA A 489 28.62 36.33 7.26
CA ALA A 489 27.81 37.04 6.30
C ALA A 489 28.35 36.71 4.90
N ALA A 490 27.46 36.35 3.99
CA ALA A 490 27.66 36.50 2.56
C ALA A 490 26.40 37.19 2.04
N GLN A 491 26.58 38.44 1.65
CA GLN A 491 25.69 39.17 0.76
C GLN A 491 25.88 38.54 -0.62
N ASP A 492 24.80 38.11 -1.25
CA ASP A 492 24.73 38.00 -2.70
C ASP A 492 23.47 38.75 -3.10
N ASP A 493 23.70 39.94 -3.65
CA ASP A 493 22.78 40.67 -4.51
C ASP A 493 22.70 39.88 -5.83
N ASP A 494 21.51 39.46 -6.25
CA ASP A 494 21.23 39.20 -7.66
C ASP A 494 19.78 39.61 -7.96
N ASP A 495 19.70 40.63 -8.82
CA ASP A 495 18.52 41.19 -9.44
C ASP A 495 17.88 40.15 -10.37
N ASP A 496 16.65 39.70 -10.07
CA ASP A 496 15.83 38.98 -11.05
C ASP A 496 14.69 39.88 -11.53
N GLU A 497 14.98 40.50 -12.68
CA GLU A 497 14.10 41.28 -13.52
C GLU A 497 12.86 40.45 -13.94
N TYR A 498 11.70 41.03 -13.65
CA TYR A 498 10.37 40.54 -13.99
C TYR A 498 10.16 40.55 -15.51
N TYR A 499 10.17 39.38 -16.16
CA TYR A 499 9.72 39.25 -17.54
C TYR A 499 8.24 38.86 -17.59
N GLU A 500 7.40 39.86 -17.90
CA GLU A 500 6.07 39.66 -18.46
C GLU A 500 6.18 38.86 -19.77
N SER A 501 5.40 37.79 -19.92
CA SER A 501 5.10 37.23 -21.24
C SER A 501 3.63 37.47 -21.55
N ASP A 502 3.42 38.52 -22.33
CA ASP A 502 2.18 38.85 -23.02
C ASP A 502 1.65 37.68 -23.87
N GLY A 503 0.33 37.71 -24.06
CA GLY A 503 -0.42 36.71 -24.80
C GLY A 503 -0.02 36.57 -26.26
N PHE A 504 -0.40 35.44 -26.85
CA PHE A 504 -0.42 35.29 -28.30
C PHE A 504 -1.65 34.54 -28.79
N GLU A 505 -2.17 35.08 -29.89
CA GLU A 505 -3.36 34.78 -30.66
C GLU A 505 -3.41 33.36 -31.27
N GLU A 506 -4.56 33.09 -31.88
CA GLU A 506 -5.07 31.86 -32.49
C GLU A 506 -4.14 31.09 -33.45
N MET A 507 -3.99 29.77 -33.18
CA MET A 507 -3.92 28.58 -34.09
C MET A 507 -2.84 28.51 -35.21
N PRO A 508 -2.38 27.32 -35.71
CA PRO A 508 -3.04 26.01 -35.67
C PRO A 508 -2.18 24.79 -35.27
N THR A 509 -2.87 23.80 -34.70
CA THR A 509 -2.63 22.33 -34.72
C THR A 509 -1.19 21.78 -34.69
N GLY A 510 -0.81 21.16 -33.56
CA GLY A 510 0.16 20.07 -33.55
C GLY A 510 1.01 19.98 -32.27
N GLY A 511 0.87 18.88 -31.51
CA GLY A 511 1.85 18.45 -30.49
C GLY A 511 1.45 18.71 -29.03
N GLY A 512 0.55 17.89 -28.48
CA GLY A 512 0.16 17.93 -27.07
C GLY A 512 1.22 17.38 -26.11
N ARG A 513 1.52 18.12 -25.04
CA ARG A 513 2.12 17.61 -23.80
C ARG A 513 1.15 16.61 -23.13
N PRO A 514 1.63 15.63 -22.33
CA PRO A 514 0.74 14.68 -21.68
C PRO A 514 0.02 15.38 -20.53
N ASN A 515 -1.18 15.90 -20.82
CA ASN A 515 -2.15 16.26 -19.80
C ASN A 515 -2.59 14.98 -19.07
N SER A 516 -2.53 15.01 -17.74
CA SER A 516 -3.40 14.24 -16.84
C SER A 516 -4.84 14.27 -17.40
N PRO A 517 -5.66 13.20 -17.25
CA PRO A 517 -7.02 13.19 -17.77
C PRO A 517 -7.74 14.45 -17.28
N LYS A 518 -8.38 15.14 -18.22
CA LYS A 518 -9.04 16.41 -17.96
C LYS A 518 -10.05 16.21 -16.83
N TYR A 519 -10.00 17.08 -15.83
CA TYR A 519 -10.95 17.22 -14.72
C TYR A 519 -12.42 16.96 -15.13
N SER A 520 -12.76 17.29 -16.38
CA SER A 520 -14.06 17.06 -17.00
C SER A 520 -14.50 15.60 -17.17
N GLU A 521 -13.59 14.62 -17.34
CA GLU A 521 -13.98 13.22 -17.61
C GLU A 521 -14.52 12.50 -16.36
N LEU A 522 -13.81 12.63 -15.23
CA LEU A 522 -14.28 12.10 -13.94
C LEU A 522 -15.53 12.85 -13.44
N GLU A 523 -15.59 14.16 -13.67
CA GLU A 523 -16.75 14.98 -13.35
C GLU A 523 -17.98 14.61 -14.21
N ALA A 524 -17.80 14.39 -15.51
CA ALA A 524 -18.86 13.95 -16.40
C ALA A 524 -19.38 12.56 -16.01
N ASP A 525 -18.51 11.62 -15.67
CA ASP A 525 -18.93 10.28 -15.22
C ASP A 525 -19.62 10.31 -13.85
N ALA A 526 -19.13 11.11 -12.91
CA ALA A 526 -19.78 11.31 -11.61
C ALA A 526 -21.15 12.00 -11.73
N LYS A 527 -21.29 12.98 -12.64
CA LYS A 527 -22.56 13.66 -12.95
C LYS A 527 -23.52 12.75 -13.71
N ARG A 528 -23.05 11.94 -14.67
CA ARG A 528 -23.87 10.95 -15.40
C ARG A 528 -24.46 9.90 -14.49
N ARG A 529 -23.74 9.48 -13.45
CA ARG A 529 -24.19 8.48 -12.46
C ARG A 529 -25.06 9.07 -11.32
N LYS A 530 -25.36 10.37 -11.34
CA LYS A 530 -26.30 11.05 -10.42
C LYS A 530 -27.75 11.12 -10.94
N LEU A 531 -28.01 10.70 -12.18
CA LEU A 531 -29.32 10.64 -12.84
C LEU A 531 -29.76 9.20 -13.13
#